data_AF-R7HXD6-F1
#
_entry.id   AF-R7HXD6-F1
#
_cell.length_a   1.000
_cell.length_b   1.000
_cell.length_c   1.000
_cell.angle_alpha   90.00
_cell.angle_beta   90.00
_cell.angle_gamma   90.00
#
_symmetry.space_group_name_H-M   'P 1'
#
loop_
_entity.id
_entity.type
_entity.pdbx_description
1 polymer ?
#
loop_
_entity_poly.entity_id
_entity_poly.type
_entity_poly.pdbx_seq_one_letter_code
_entity_poly.pdbx_strand_id
1 'polypeptide(L)'
;MKNLGKTNYTMKPFYGIGQNPIPYSYYANKKINSNNKIHFTGATEEFSKRFIRTQKEIIDEFIKDPKSNWIVGDLPDSWLAKLTGKTQDERNKIVKQIFLLFRAAIKHLKPYDAPTNSKEYSKLKANLENKRIKEASEFLTQGLRHFGILSENNSVNFKRLKVQGLYIKRGYVLKEKGENPTLERLFIKKFRKINPLSRECDTNGQYSEIVHGLYLNKNVPSEYITKFYWGDTKTGYMATKYETPPKHSSPIVKFKKEYNNLQEFANDFYDKTGIELSEVIDQDITPGKFVKNKFHPYSKETLILNFLQKILNQHRLQHNDLHDFNAIIGQTQDGKPIVKIIDIGGITQF
;
A
#
# COMPACT_ATOMS: atom_id res chain seq x y z
N MET A 1 -13.55 -8.54 -39.70
CA MET A 1 -13.94 -7.83 -38.46
C MET A 1 -14.82 -8.75 -37.62
N LYS A 2 -14.34 -9.23 -36.47
CA LYS A 2 -15.14 -10.02 -35.52
C LYS A 2 -15.34 -9.20 -34.24
N ASN A 3 -16.61 -8.99 -33.93
CA ASN A 3 -17.14 -8.19 -32.84
C ASN A 3 -16.84 -8.90 -31.50
N LEU A 4 -15.97 -8.34 -30.65
CA LEU A 4 -15.72 -8.86 -29.30
C LEU A 4 -16.64 -8.13 -28.32
N GLY A 5 -17.77 -8.78 -28.02
CA GLY A 5 -18.81 -8.29 -27.13
C GLY A 5 -18.35 -8.06 -25.69
N LYS A 6 -19.11 -7.20 -25.00
CA LYS A 6 -19.07 -6.89 -23.56
C LYS A 6 -18.69 -8.10 -22.71
N THR A 7 -17.42 -8.25 -22.35
CA THR A 7 -16.95 -9.35 -21.50
C THR A 7 -16.87 -8.87 -20.06
N ASN A 8 -17.80 -9.36 -19.23
CA ASN A 8 -17.67 -9.33 -17.78
C ASN A 8 -16.44 -10.16 -17.38
N TYR A 9 -15.40 -9.54 -16.83
CA TYR A 9 -14.30 -10.27 -16.20
C TYR A 9 -14.75 -10.85 -14.86
N THR A 10 -15.39 -12.02 -14.90
CA THR A 10 -15.65 -12.88 -13.75
C THR A 10 -14.88 -14.18 -13.92
N MET A 11 -14.09 -14.57 -12.91
CA MET A 11 -13.75 -15.99 -12.75
C MET A 11 -15.08 -16.74 -12.69
N LYS A 12 -15.27 -17.75 -13.56
CA LYS A 12 -16.57 -18.41 -13.80
C LYS A 12 -17.35 -18.64 -12.49
N PRO A 13 -18.63 -18.22 -12.41
CA PRO A 13 -19.42 -18.27 -11.19
C PRO A 13 -19.85 -19.70 -10.84
N PHE A 14 -19.71 -20.06 -9.56
CA PHE A 14 -20.64 -20.99 -8.93
C PHE A 14 -21.98 -20.25 -8.76
N TYR A 15 -23.07 -20.88 -9.21
CA TYR A 15 -24.43 -20.36 -9.09
C TYR A 15 -24.79 -20.06 -7.62
N GLY A 16 -25.31 -18.86 -7.39
CA GLY A 16 -25.81 -18.37 -6.10
C GLY A 16 -26.61 -17.08 -6.34
N ILE A 17 -27.87 -17.05 -5.93
CA ILE A 17 -28.95 -16.19 -6.41
C ILE A 17 -28.95 -14.79 -5.73
N GLY A 18 -29.33 -13.74 -6.48
CA GLY A 18 -29.99 -12.48 -6.02
C GLY A 18 -29.09 -11.27 -5.69
N GLN A 19 -29.37 -10.00 -6.04
CA GLN A 19 -30.46 -9.32 -6.77
C GLN A 19 -29.98 -7.96 -7.38
N ASN A 20 -30.51 -7.67 -8.58
CA ASN A 20 -30.85 -6.44 -9.34
C ASN A 20 -29.92 -5.20 -9.55
N PRO A 21 -29.73 -4.75 -10.82
CA PRO A 21 -29.04 -3.50 -11.22
C PRO A 21 -29.99 -2.30 -11.48
N ILE A 22 -29.48 -1.06 -11.34
CA ILE A 22 -30.17 0.20 -11.67
C ILE A 22 -29.89 0.59 -13.16
N PRO A 23 -30.83 1.23 -13.91
CA PRO A 23 -30.76 1.38 -15.38
C PRO A 23 -29.77 2.43 -15.92
N TYR A 24 -29.40 2.22 -17.18
CA TYR A 24 -28.25 2.79 -17.92
C TYR A 24 -28.50 4.14 -18.63
N SER A 25 -29.50 4.94 -18.24
CA SER A 25 -29.88 6.16 -18.99
C SER A 25 -29.33 7.49 -18.45
N TYR A 26 -28.46 7.48 -17.42
CA TYR A 26 -28.07 8.72 -16.71
C TYR A 26 -26.69 9.31 -17.07
N TYR A 27 -25.93 8.73 -18.03
CA TYR A 27 -24.52 9.11 -18.24
C TYR A 27 -24.19 9.79 -19.58
N ALA A 28 -25.17 10.25 -20.34
CA ALA A 28 -24.90 11.04 -21.54
C ALA A 28 -24.74 12.53 -21.18
N ASN A 29 -23.53 13.06 -21.46
CA ASN A 29 -23.09 14.46 -21.51
C ASN A 29 -22.32 15.02 -20.30
N LYS A 30 -20.99 15.16 -20.47
CA LYS A 30 -20.31 16.47 -20.46
C LYS A 30 -18.86 16.35 -20.93
N LYS A 31 -18.47 17.34 -21.74
CA LYS A 31 -17.20 17.52 -22.45
C LYS A 31 -16.01 17.79 -21.51
N ILE A 32 -14.86 17.36 -22.02
CA ILE A 32 -13.49 17.47 -21.54
C ILE A 32 -12.96 18.89 -21.73
N ASN A 33 -12.14 19.38 -20.78
CA ASN A 33 -10.99 20.21 -21.11
C ASN A 33 -9.82 19.90 -20.18
N SER A 34 -8.62 19.96 -20.75
CA SER A 34 -7.39 19.26 -20.40
C SER A 34 -6.36 20.15 -19.72
N ASN A 35 -5.59 19.58 -18.78
CA ASN A 35 -4.12 19.65 -18.80
C ASN A 35 -3.50 18.59 -17.87
N ASN A 36 -2.82 17.61 -18.49
CA ASN A 36 -1.71 16.77 -18.01
C ASN A 36 -1.58 16.46 -16.51
N LYS A 37 -2.22 15.36 -16.09
CA LYS A 37 -1.66 14.19 -15.37
C LYS A 37 -2.79 13.18 -15.13
N ILE A 38 -2.53 11.89 -15.36
CA ILE A 38 -3.52 10.82 -15.39
C ILE A 38 -3.65 10.21 -14.00
N HIS A 39 -4.87 10.01 -13.47
CA HIS A 39 -5.18 9.06 -12.37
C HIS A 39 -6.67 8.66 -12.46
N PHE A 40 -7.19 7.82 -11.57
CA PHE A 40 -8.64 7.74 -11.29
C PHE A 40 -9.13 9.10 -10.74
N THR A 41 -9.21 10.12 -11.61
CA THR A 41 -8.92 11.50 -11.20
C THR A 41 -9.93 12.11 -10.23
N GLY A 42 -11.23 11.87 -10.33
CA GLY A 42 -12.21 12.59 -9.50
C GLY A 42 -11.96 12.42 -8.00
N ALA A 43 -12.29 11.25 -7.46
CA ALA A 43 -12.09 10.99 -6.04
C ALA A 43 -10.60 10.97 -5.64
N THR A 44 -9.70 10.46 -6.49
CA THR A 44 -8.26 10.40 -6.16
C THR A 44 -7.65 11.79 -6.00
N GLU A 45 -7.98 12.72 -6.90
CA GLU A 45 -7.45 14.08 -6.85
C GLU A 45 -8.01 14.83 -5.64
N GLU A 46 -9.31 14.71 -5.36
CA GLU A 46 -9.93 15.33 -4.18
C GLU A 46 -9.32 14.81 -2.88
N PHE A 47 -9.16 13.49 -2.73
CA PHE A 47 -8.49 12.89 -1.57
C PHE A 47 -7.03 13.26 -1.44
N SER A 48 -6.34 13.56 -2.54
CA SER A 48 -4.96 14.03 -2.49
C SER A 48 -4.82 15.48 -2.04
N LYS A 49 -5.86 16.32 -2.14
CA LYS A 49 -5.76 17.77 -1.89
C LYS A 49 -5.75 18.14 -0.40
N ARG A 50 -6.43 17.36 0.44
CA ARG A 50 -6.61 17.69 1.86
C ARG A 50 -6.64 16.44 2.73
N PHE A 51 -6.22 16.59 3.97
CA PHE A 51 -6.35 15.55 4.98
C PHE A 51 -7.81 15.46 5.43
N ILE A 52 -8.52 14.40 5.02
CA ILE A 52 -9.93 14.21 5.39
C ILE A 52 -10.02 13.55 6.77
N ARG A 53 -10.82 14.14 7.66
CA ARG A 53 -10.89 13.74 9.07
C ARG A 53 -12.06 12.82 9.40
N THR A 54 -13.05 12.68 8.51
CA THR A 54 -14.25 11.89 8.81
C THR A 54 -14.57 10.89 7.71
N GLN A 55 -15.06 9.72 8.13
CA GLN A 55 -15.51 8.67 7.21
C GLN A 55 -16.65 9.13 6.29
N LYS A 56 -17.55 9.96 6.83
CA LYS A 56 -18.68 10.52 6.09
C LYS A 56 -18.21 11.34 4.88
N GLU A 57 -17.24 12.23 5.07
CA GLU A 57 -16.68 13.02 3.97
C GLU A 57 -16.07 12.13 2.88
N ILE A 58 -15.37 11.06 3.27
CA ILE A 58 -14.80 10.10 2.30
C ILE A 58 -15.91 9.44 1.49
N ILE A 59 -16.97 8.99 2.15
CA ILE A 59 -18.13 8.36 1.50
C ILE A 59 -18.82 9.35 0.55
N ASP A 60 -19.02 10.60 0.98
CA ASP A 60 -19.68 11.63 0.19
C ASP A 60 -18.90 11.94 -1.11
N GLU A 61 -17.57 11.97 -1.06
CA GLU A 61 -16.74 12.14 -2.26
C GLU A 61 -16.84 10.94 -3.23
N PHE A 62 -16.88 9.71 -2.71
CA PHE A 62 -17.11 8.54 -3.55
C PHE A 62 -18.49 8.54 -4.22
N ILE A 63 -19.51 9.08 -3.56
CA ILE A 63 -20.86 9.23 -4.13
C ILE A 63 -20.86 10.27 -5.26
N LYS A 64 -20.12 11.38 -5.10
CA LYS A 64 -19.96 12.42 -6.14
C LYS A 64 -19.23 11.91 -7.38
N ASP A 65 -18.32 10.95 -7.23
CA ASP A 65 -17.60 10.32 -8.34
C ASP A 65 -17.95 8.82 -8.51
N PRO A 66 -19.12 8.49 -9.08
CA PRO A 66 -19.51 7.10 -9.30
C PRO A 66 -18.60 6.37 -10.31
N LYS A 67 -17.89 7.13 -11.17
CA LYS A 67 -16.95 6.57 -12.16
C LYS A 67 -15.70 6.01 -11.47
N SER A 68 -15.38 6.48 -10.27
CA SER A 68 -14.33 5.89 -9.43
C SER A 68 -14.61 4.43 -9.08
N ASN A 69 -15.89 4.04 -9.07
CA ASN A 69 -16.33 2.72 -8.66
C ASN A 69 -15.71 2.30 -7.31
N TRP A 70 -15.53 3.26 -6.39
CA TRP A 70 -14.96 3.05 -5.06
C TRP A 70 -13.49 2.58 -5.10
N ILE A 71 -12.75 3.02 -6.12
CA ILE A 71 -11.32 2.79 -6.30
C ILE A 71 -10.62 4.14 -6.48
N VAL A 72 -9.51 4.33 -5.78
CA VAL A 72 -8.69 5.55 -5.85
C VAL A 72 -7.21 5.23 -5.84
N GLY A 73 -6.41 6.14 -6.39
CA GLY A 73 -4.97 6.00 -6.57
C GLY A 73 -4.58 5.53 -7.97
N ASP A 74 -3.34 5.05 -8.12
CA ASP A 74 -2.78 4.60 -9.39
C ASP A 74 -1.88 3.38 -9.25
N LEU A 75 -1.62 2.71 -10.36
CA LEU A 75 -0.59 1.69 -10.48
C LEU A 75 0.81 2.31 -10.31
N PRO A 76 1.82 1.50 -9.95
CA PRO A 76 3.21 1.98 -9.91
C PRO A 76 3.65 2.55 -11.25
N ASP A 77 4.48 3.60 -11.21
CA ASP A 77 5.00 4.26 -12.42
C ASP A 77 5.74 3.28 -13.34
N SER A 78 6.46 2.31 -12.75
CA SER A 78 7.14 1.24 -13.48
C SER A 78 6.20 0.31 -14.25
N TRP A 79 4.94 0.17 -13.80
CA TRP A 79 3.91 -0.60 -14.49
C TRP A 79 3.26 0.27 -15.57
N LEU A 80 2.95 1.52 -15.26
CA LEU A 80 2.38 2.49 -16.22
C LEU A 80 3.32 2.73 -17.40
N ALA A 81 4.63 2.68 -17.18
CA ALA A 81 5.65 2.79 -18.21
C ALA A 81 5.62 1.64 -19.22
N LYS A 82 5.05 0.47 -18.88
CA LYS A 82 4.91 -0.66 -19.82
C LYS A 82 3.84 -0.43 -20.88
N LEU A 83 2.90 0.50 -20.64
CA LEU A 83 1.83 0.86 -21.56
C LEU A 83 2.29 1.86 -22.64
N THR A 84 3.50 1.68 -23.17
CA THR A 84 4.05 2.53 -24.24
C THR A 84 3.23 2.40 -25.53
N GLY A 85 3.19 3.47 -26.32
CA GLY A 85 2.45 3.49 -27.60
C GLY A 85 0.92 3.46 -27.47
N LYS A 86 0.37 3.51 -26.26
CA LYS A 86 -1.08 3.63 -26.02
C LYS A 86 -1.48 5.09 -25.87
N THR A 87 -2.62 5.44 -26.45
CA THR A 87 -3.26 6.73 -26.21
C THR A 87 -3.69 6.86 -24.75
N GLN A 88 -3.95 8.10 -24.34
CA GLN A 88 -4.38 8.39 -22.98
C GLN A 88 -5.65 7.62 -22.56
N ASP A 89 -6.65 7.58 -23.44
CA ASP A 89 -7.91 6.90 -23.17
C ASP A 89 -7.76 5.38 -23.09
N GLU A 90 -6.85 4.80 -23.87
CA GLU A 90 -6.53 3.37 -23.80
C GLU A 90 -5.83 3.04 -22.49
N ARG A 91 -4.83 3.83 -22.07
CA ARG A 91 -4.16 3.66 -20.77
C ARG A 91 -5.18 3.70 -19.64
N ASN A 92 -6.09 4.66 -19.66
CA ASN A 92 -7.17 4.79 -18.68
C ASN A 92 -8.09 3.56 -18.62
N LYS A 93 -8.47 3.03 -19.78
CA LYS A 93 -9.28 1.81 -19.85
C LYS A 93 -8.52 0.60 -19.32
N ILE A 94 -7.25 0.45 -19.67
CA ILE A 94 -6.39 -0.65 -19.22
C ILE A 94 -6.22 -0.61 -17.70
N VAL A 95 -5.84 0.54 -17.13
CA VAL A 95 -5.68 0.71 -15.67
C VAL A 95 -6.97 0.36 -14.93
N LYS A 96 -8.13 0.83 -15.42
CA LYS A 96 -9.45 0.45 -14.90
C LYS A 96 -9.66 -1.05 -14.87
N GLN A 97 -9.34 -1.75 -15.96
CA GLN A 97 -9.47 -3.20 -16.02
C GLN A 97 -8.51 -3.90 -15.06
N ILE A 98 -7.27 -3.42 -14.93
CA ILE A 98 -6.29 -3.97 -13.98
C ILE A 98 -6.82 -3.88 -12.55
N PHE A 99 -7.39 -2.74 -12.12
CA PHE A 99 -7.97 -2.65 -10.78
C PHE A 99 -9.15 -3.62 -10.56
N LEU A 100 -9.96 -3.85 -11.60
CA LEU A 100 -11.03 -4.85 -11.54
C LEU A 100 -10.49 -6.29 -11.47
N LEU A 101 -9.38 -6.59 -12.14
CA LEU A 101 -8.66 -7.86 -12.00
C LEU A 101 -8.19 -8.07 -10.55
N PHE A 102 -7.55 -7.06 -9.95
CA PHE A 102 -7.13 -7.10 -8.56
C PHE A 102 -8.32 -7.30 -7.62
N ARG A 103 -9.40 -6.54 -7.81
CA ARG A 103 -10.64 -6.70 -7.06
C ARG A 103 -11.14 -8.15 -7.09
N ALA A 104 -11.17 -8.78 -8.26
CA ALA A 104 -11.60 -10.18 -8.41
C ALA A 104 -10.64 -11.15 -7.70
N ALA A 105 -9.33 -10.99 -7.91
CA ALA A 105 -8.31 -11.83 -7.29
C ALA A 105 -8.36 -11.73 -5.75
N ILE A 106 -8.44 -10.53 -5.18
CA ILE A 106 -8.49 -10.32 -3.73
C ILE A 106 -9.81 -10.82 -3.12
N LYS A 107 -10.94 -10.75 -3.85
CA LYS A 107 -12.20 -11.42 -3.43
C LYS A 107 -12.02 -12.94 -3.34
N HIS A 108 -11.30 -13.54 -4.30
CA HIS A 108 -11.02 -14.97 -4.32
C HIS A 108 -10.19 -15.44 -3.13
N LEU A 109 -9.27 -14.58 -2.64
CA LEU A 109 -8.48 -14.80 -1.42
C LEU A 109 -9.27 -14.69 -0.10
N LYS A 110 -10.56 -15.02 -0.10
CA LYS A 110 -11.38 -15.07 1.13
C LYS A 110 -10.86 -16.15 2.09
N PRO A 111 -10.95 -15.93 3.41
CA PRO A 111 -10.53 -16.93 4.40
C PRO A 111 -11.34 -18.22 4.27
N TYR A 112 -10.79 -19.33 4.73
CA TYR A 112 -11.58 -20.51 5.04
C TYR A 112 -12.33 -20.30 6.37
N ASP A 113 -13.59 -20.66 6.40
CA ASP A 113 -14.52 -20.38 7.50
C ASP A 113 -15.22 -21.69 7.89
N ALA A 114 -14.78 -22.27 9.00
CA ALA A 114 -15.26 -23.51 9.59
C ALA A 114 -14.74 -23.56 11.06
N PRO A 115 -15.25 -24.47 11.91
CA PRO A 115 -14.97 -24.45 13.34
C PRO A 115 -13.49 -24.64 13.66
N THR A 116 -12.92 -23.74 14.46
CA THR A 116 -11.47 -23.60 14.70
C THR A 116 -10.80 -24.81 15.37
N ASN A 117 -11.57 -25.71 15.98
CA ASN A 117 -11.04 -26.65 16.97
C ASN A 117 -10.75 -28.06 16.42
N SER A 118 -10.88 -28.31 15.11
CA SER A 118 -10.55 -29.63 14.53
C SER A 118 -9.18 -29.66 13.81
N LYS A 119 -8.45 -30.78 13.95
CA LYS A 119 -7.19 -31.01 13.20
C LYS A 119 -7.44 -31.01 11.69
N GLU A 120 -8.58 -31.57 11.29
CA GLU A 120 -9.06 -31.59 9.91
C GLU A 120 -9.31 -30.17 9.36
N TYR A 121 -9.90 -29.28 10.18
CA TYR A 121 -10.09 -27.87 9.83
C TYR A 121 -8.78 -27.19 9.48
N SER A 122 -7.71 -27.42 10.24
CA SER A 122 -6.41 -26.78 10.01
C SER A 122 -5.74 -27.22 8.71
N LYS A 123 -5.77 -28.53 8.40
CA LYS A 123 -5.18 -29.08 7.16
C LYS A 123 -5.99 -28.66 5.93
N LEU A 124 -7.32 -28.76 5.98
CA LEU A 124 -8.21 -28.33 4.89
C LEU A 124 -8.13 -26.82 4.66
N LYS A 125 -8.02 -26.02 5.74
CA LYS A 125 -7.78 -24.58 5.67
C LYS A 125 -6.52 -24.23 4.89
N ALA A 126 -5.39 -24.84 5.26
CA ALA A 126 -4.12 -24.57 4.61
C ALA A 126 -4.17 -24.94 3.12
N ASN A 127 -4.71 -26.12 2.80
CA ASN A 127 -4.84 -26.58 1.42
C ASN A 127 -5.74 -25.67 0.58
N LEU A 128 -6.91 -25.30 1.09
CA LEU A 128 -7.85 -24.43 0.36
C LEU A 128 -7.29 -23.02 0.18
N GLU A 129 -6.66 -22.45 1.20
CA GLU A 129 -6.07 -21.12 1.09
C GLU A 129 -4.88 -21.09 0.14
N ASN A 130 -4.03 -22.12 0.15
CA ASN A 130 -2.94 -22.26 -0.82
C ASN A 130 -3.47 -22.42 -2.26
N LYS A 131 -4.53 -23.22 -2.45
CA LYS A 131 -5.21 -23.35 -3.74
C LYS A 131 -5.72 -21.99 -4.24
N ARG A 132 -6.43 -21.23 -3.39
CA ARG A 132 -6.93 -19.89 -3.74
C ARG A 132 -5.81 -18.90 -4.06
N ILE A 133 -4.69 -18.97 -3.33
CA ILE A 133 -3.49 -18.16 -3.61
C ILE A 133 -2.95 -18.47 -5.00
N LYS A 134 -2.83 -19.76 -5.36
CA LYS A 134 -2.36 -20.20 -6.68
C LYS A 134 -3.29 -19.72 -7.79
N GLU A 135 -4.59 -19.98 -7.66
CA GLU A 135 -5.61 -19.58 -8.64
C GLU A 135 -5.67 -18.06 -8.83
N ALA A 136 -5.61 -17.27 -7.75
CA ALA A 136 -5.60 -15.81 -7.84
C ALA A 136 -4.31 -15.29 -8.51
N SER A 137 -3.18 -15.94 -8.26
CA SER A 137 -1.88 -15.60 -8.86
C SER A 137 -1.86 -15.89 -10.37
N GLU A 138 -2.37 -17.04 -10.77
CA GLU A 138 -2.51 -17.44 -12.18
C GLU A 138 -3.45 -16.50 -12.93
N PHE A 139 -4.61 -16.18 -12.33
CA PHE A 139 -5.58 -15.23 -12.89
C PHE A 139 -4.96 -13.84 -13.11
N LEU A 140 -4.28 -13.29 -12.11
CA LEU A 140 -3.61 -11.99 -12.27
C LEU A 140 -2.47 -12.05 -13.28
N THR A 141 -1.71 -13.15 -13.32
CA THR A 141 -0.64 -13.34 -14.31
C THR A 141 -1.18 -13.23 -15.72
N GLN A 142 -2.25 -13.97 -16.04
CA GLN A 142 -2.88 -13.93 -17.36
C GLN A 142 -3.41 -12.52 -17.69
N GLY A 143 -4.07 -11.86 -16.75
CA GLY A 143 -4.61 -10.53 -16.95
C GLY A 143 -3.53 -9.45 -17.16
N LEU A 144 -2.45 -9.48 -16.38
CA LEU A 144 -1.34 -8.52 -16.53
C LEU A 144 -0.56 -8.73 -17.83
N ARG A 145 -0.41 -9.98 -18.30
CA ARG A 145 0.16 -10.30 -19.62
C ARG A 145 -0.70 -9.79 -20.76
N HIS A 146 -2.02 -10.03 -20.69
CA HIS A 146 -2.97 -9.54 -21.69
C HIS A 146 -2.88 -8.03 -21.90
N PHE A 147 -2.63 -7.26 -20.82
CA PHE A 147 -2.46 -5.82 -20.88
C PHE A 147 -1.03 -5.34 -21.14
N GLY A 148 -0.07 -6.25 -21.38
CA GLY A 148 1.33 -5.92 -21.65
C GLY A 148 2.11 -5.40 -20.44
N ILE A 149 1.57 -5.55 -19.22
CA ILE A 149 2.27 -5.17 -17.98
C ILE A 149 3.34 -6.20 -17.63
N LEU A 150 3.05 -7.48 -17.87
CA LEU A 150 3.89 -8.62 -17.50
C LEU A 150 4.35 -9.37 -18.75
N SER A 151 5.62 -9.79 -18.77
CA SER A 151 6.16 -10.64 -19.85
C SER A 151 5.51 -12.04 -19.86
N GLU A 152 5.40 -12.66 -21.03
CA GLU A 152 4.90 -14.03 -21.20
C GLU A 152 5.75 -15.08 -20.47
N ASN A 153 7.03 -14.80 -20.23
CA ASN A 153 7.92 -15.69 -19.48
C ASN A 153 7.79 -15.52 -17.95
N ASN A 154 7.10 -14.46 -17.50
CA ASN A 154 7.05 -14.09 -16.08
C ASN A 154 5.65 -14.27 -15.49
N SER A 155 5.57 -14.51 -14.19
CA SER A 155 4.33 -14.68 -13.43
C SER A 155 4.32 -13.78 -12.20
N VAL A 156 3.15 -13.38 -11.74
CA VAL A 156 2.99 -12.76 -10.42
C VAL A 156 2.48 -13.77 -9.42
N ASN A 157 2.97 -13.72 -8.19
CA ASN A 157 2.63 -14.66 -7.14
C ASN A 157 2.27 -13.94 -5.85
N PHE A 158 1.11 -14.27 -5.30
CA PHE A 158 0.75 -13.89 -3.94
C PHE A 158 1.47 -14.77 -2.91
N LYS A 159 1.98 -14.14 -1.86
CA LYS A 159 2.46 -14.81 -0.64
C LYS A 159 1.74 -14.19 0.55
N ARG A 160 1.03 -15.01 1.33
CA ARG A 160 0.42 -14.55 2.58
C ARG A 160 1.49 -14.17 3.60
N LEU A 161 1.31 -13.03 4.26
CA LEU A 161 2.11 -12.60 5.40
C LEU A 161 1.35 -12.83 6.70
N LYS A 162 2.13 -13.06 7.78
CA LYS A 162 1.62 -12.92 9.14
C LYS A 162 1.54 -11.43 9.45
N VAL A 163 0.37 -10.97 9.82
CA VAL A 163 0.10 -9.59 10.19
C VAL A 163 -0.72 -9.59 11.47
N GLN A 164 -0.49 -8.58 12.31
CA GLN A 164 -1.26 -8.32 13.52
C GLN A 164 -1.80 -6.89 13.43
N GLY A 165 -2.91 -6.62 14.12
CA GLY A 165 -3.57 -5.32 14.10
C GLY A 165 -5.09 -5.43 14.13
N LEU A 166 -5.73 -4.40 14.68
CA LEU A 166 -7.18 -4.33 14.86
C LEU A 166 -7.91 -4.27 13.52
N TYR A 167 -7.42 -3.44 12.59
CA TYR A 167 -8.09 -3.15 11.31
C TYR A 167 -7.64 -4.05 10.16
N ILE A 168 -6.50 -4.71 10.27
CA ILE A 168 -6.00 -5.64 9.25
C ILE A 168 -6.60 -7.05 9.43
N LYS A 169 -7.13 -7.60 8.34
CA LYS A 169 -7.60 -8.98 8.26
C LYS A 169 -6.50 -9.90 7.76
N ARG A 170 -5.79 -9.50 6.69
CA ARG A 170 -4.69 -10.25 6.06
C ARG A 170 -3.72 -9.30 5.35
N GLY A 171 -2.46 -9.70 5.27
CA GLY A 171 -1.46 -9.08 4.40
C GLY A 171 -0.99 -10.08 3.35
N TYR A 172 -0.73 -9.58 2.14
CA TYR A 172 -0.11 -10.35 1.06
C TYR A 172 1.02 -9.57 0.44
N VAL A 173 2.07 -10.27 0.00
CA VAL A 173 3.04 -9.73 -0.96
C VAL A 173 2.68 -10.24 -2.33
N LEU A 174 2.56 -9.35 -3.30
CA LEU A 174 2.58 -9.71 -4.72
C LEU A 174 3.98 -9.44 -5.25
N LYS A 175 4.59 -10.45 -5.87
CA LYS A 175 5.90 -10.29 -6.53
C LYS A 175 5.93 -11.01 -7.87
N GLU A 176 6.67 -10.44 -8.80
CA GLU A 176 7.03 -11.11 -10.04
C GLU A 176 8.03 -12.25 -9.80
N LYS A 177 7.91 -13.31 -10.61
CA LYS A 177 8.84 -14.42 -10.72
C LYS A 177 9.04 -14.73 -12.20
N GLY A 178 10.30 -14.99 -12.58
CA GLY A 178 10.68 -15.33 -13.94
C GLY A 178 12.01 -14.68 -14.29
N GLU A 179 12.30 -14.58 -15.58
CA GLU A 179 13.51 -13.96 -16.11
C GLU A 179 13.43 -12.43 -15.96
N ASN A 180 14.46 -11.82 -15.38
CA ASN A 180 14.58 -10.37 -15.23
C ASN A 180 13.31 -9.67 -14.70
N PRO A 181 12.89 -9.93 -13.44
CA PRO A 181 11.70 -9.30 -12.87
C PRO A 181 11.85 -7.77 -12.85
N THR A 182 10.87 -7.06 -13.41
CA THR A 182 10.84 -5.59 -13.53
C THR A 182 9.67 -4.93 -12.81
N LEU A 183 8.67 -5.71 -12.38
CA LEU A 183 7.53 -5.20 -11.64
C LEU A 183 7.90 -4.95 -10.19
N GLU A 184 7.51 -3.77 -9.71
CA GLU A 184 7.62 -3.47 -8.30
C GLU A 184 6.79 -4.44 -7.44
N ARG A 185 7.35 -4.82 -6.29
CA ARG A 185 6.69 -5.68 -5.30
C ARG A 185 5.65 -4.86 -4.53
N LEU A 186 4.46 -5.44 -4.36
CA LEU A 186 3.35 -4.79 -3.69
C LEU A 186 3.03 -5.45 -2.37
N PHE A 187 2.77 -4.65 -1.35
CA PHE A 187 2.08 -5.09 -0.14
C PHE A 187 0.59 -4.81 -0.27
N ILE A 188 -0.21 -5.86 -0.19
CA ILE A 188 -1.66 -5.79 -0.23
C ILE A 188 -2.20 -5.99 1.19
N LYS A 189 -2.64 -4.89 1.81
CA LYS A 189 -3.31 -4.88 3.12
C LYS A 189 -4.81 -5.09 2.89
N LYS A 190 -5.35 -6.19 3.40
CA LYS A 190 -6.80 -6.48 3.38
C LYS A 190 -7.40 -6.17 4.74
N PHE A 191 -8.42 -5.34 4.77
CA PHE A 191 -9.07 -4.85 5.97
C PHE A 191 -10.10 -5.83 6.54
N ARG A 192 -10.36 -5.72 7.84
CA ARG A 192 -11.54 -6.32 8.48
C ARG A 192 -12.78 -5.53 8.07
N LYS A 193 -13.93 -6.20 8.05
CA LYS A 193 -15.20 -5.50 7.93
C LYS A 193 -15.51 -4.87 9.28
N ILE A 194 -15.50 -3.56 9.32
CA ILE A 194 -15.85 -2.74 10.48
C ILE A 194 -16.94 -1.79 10.01
N ASN A 195 -17.81 -1.33 10.92
CA ASN A 195 -18.80 -0.31 10.58
C ASN A 195 -18.07 0.96 10.10
N PRO A 196 -18.23 1.37 8.84
CA PRO A 196 -17.52 2.54 8.33
C PRO A 196 -18.00 3.85 8.96
N LEU A 197 -19.11 3.87 9.69
CA LEU A 197 -19.62 5.07 10.36
C LEU A 197 -19.21 5.17 11.84
N SER A 198 -18.35 4.27 12.34
CA SER A 198 -17.82 4.41 13.70
C SER A 198 -16.75 5.51 13.76
N ARG A 199 -16.73 6.28 14.86
CA ARG A 199 -15.70 7.31 15.10
C ARG A 199 -14.29 6.72 15.15
N GLU A 200 -14.15 5.48 15.58
CA GLU A 200 -12.88 4.75 15.59
C GLU A 200 -12.29 4.54 14.19
N CYS A 201 -13.10 4.69 13.13
CA CYS A 201 -12.65 4.58 11.76
C CYS A 201 -12.26 5.92 11.13
N ASP A 202 -12.50 7.06 11.80
CA ASP A 202 -12.14 8.38 11.29
C ASP A 202 -10.63 8.54 11.10
N THR A 203 -9.83 7.87 11.92
CA THR A 203 -8.37 7.92 11.87
C THR A 203 -7.72 6.64 11.35
N ASN A 204 -8.39 5.48 11.46
CA ASN A 204 -7.79 4.18 11.14
C ASN A 204 -8.76 3.25 10.40
N GLY A 205 -8.24 2.31 9.62
CA GLY A 205 -9.03 1.37 8.84
C GLY A 205 -9.27 1.80 7.40
N GLN A 206 -10.14 1.04 6.73
CA GLN A 206 -10.14 0.91 5.27
C GLN A 206 -10.21 2.24 4.51
N TYR A 207 -11.15 3.11 4.84
CA TYR A 207 -11.35 4.34 4.08
C TYR A 207 -10.30 5.39 4.44
N SER A 208 -10.06 5.62 5.74
CA SER A 208 -9.11 6.64 6.20
C SER A 208 -7.71 6.33 5.73
N GLU A 209 -7.22 5.10 5.92
CA GLU A 209 -5.87 4.73 5.47
C GLU A 209 -5.69 4.88 3.95
N ILE A 210 -6.69 4.50 3.15
CA ILE A 210 -6.65 4.66 1.69
C ILE A 210 -6.53 6.14 1.30
N VAL A 211 -7.36 7.01 1.91
CA VAL A 211 -7.40 8.43 1.60
C VAL A 211 -6.17 9.17 2.14
N HIS A 212 -5.74 8.86 3.35
CA HIS A 212 -4.55 9.45 3.96
C HIS A 212 -3.28 9.06 3.19
N GLY A 213 -3.21 7.83 2.66
CA GLY A 213 -2.11 7.41 1.78
C GLY A 213 -1.98 8.29 0.54
N LEU A 214 -3.11 8.67 -0.08
CA LEU A 214 -3.12 9.59 -1.22
C LEU A 214 -2.67 11.00 -0.84
N TYR A 215 -3.12 11.51 0.30
CA TYR A 215 -2.70 12.80 0.81
C TYR A 215 -1.19 12.83 1.10
N LEU A 216 -0.67 11.81 1.80
CA LEU A 216 0.75 11.70 2.15
C LEU A 216 1.64 11.66 0.91
N ASN A 217 1.30 10.82 -0.07
CA ASN A 217 2.04 10.75 -1.34
C ASN A 217 2.24 12.11 -2.02
N LYS A 218 1.24 13.01 -1.92
CA LYS A 218 1.25 14.30 -2.62
C LYS A 218 1.80 15.44 -1.77
N ASN A 219 1.47 15.49 -0.49
CA ASN A 219 1.71 16.66 0.37
C ASN A 219 2.85 16.45 1.37
N VAL A 220 3.33 15.22 1.52
CA VAL A 220 4.48 14.88 2.37
C VAL A 220 5.49 14.12 1.51
N PRO A 221 6.19 14.79 0.57
CA PRO A 221 7.17 14.16 -0.29
C PRO A 221 8.38 13.74 0.55
N SER A 222 8.30 12.56 1.13
CA SER A 222 9.32 12.01 2.02
C SER A 222 9.67 10.60 1.58
N GLU A 223 10.96 10.36 1.40
CA GLU A 223 11.46 9.00 1.22
C GLU A 223 11.41 8.16 2.49
N TYR A 224 11.00 8.71 3.63
CA TYR A 224 10.81 7.95 4.86
C TYR A 224 9.38 7.43 5.05
N ILE A 225 8.49 7.66 4.09
CA ILE A 225 7.11 7.14 4.12
C ILE A 225 6.93 6.13 2.98
N THR A 226 6.25 5.01 3.27
CA THR A 226 5.94 4.03 2.23
C THR A 226 5.05 4.64 1.15
N LYS A 227 5.30 4.29 -0.11
CA LYS A 227 4.49 4.78 -1.22
C LYS A 227 3.15 4.05 -1.23
N PHE A 228 2.07 4.81 -1.15
CA PHE A 228 0.74 4.31 -1.43
C PHE A 228 0.54 4.20 -2.95
N TYR A 229 -0.17 3.18 -3.42
CA TYR A 229 -0.52 3.07 -4.84
C TYR A 229 -2.01 3.29 -5.05
N TRP A 230 -2.82 2.31 -4.69
CA TRP A 230 -4.27 2.40 -4.84
C TRP A 230 -5.02 1.66 -3.74
N GLY A 231 -6.31 1.94 -3.63
CA GLY A 231 -7.21 1.30 -2.69
C GLY A 231 -8.57 1.01 -3.32
N ASP A 232 -9.21 -0.06 -2.85
CA ASP A 232 -10.56 -0.46 -3.24
C ASP A 232 -11.45 -0.54 -2.00
N THR A 233 -12.32 0.46 -1.86
CA THR A 233 -13.22 0.57 -0.72
C THR A 233 -14.41 -0.40 -0.78
N LYS A 234 -14.69 -1.02 -1.94
CA LYS A 234 -15.71 -2.08 -2.05
C LYS A 234 -15.24 -3.45 -1.55
N THR A 235 -13.96 -3.76 -1.70
CA THR A 235 -13.44 -5.09 -1.34
C THR A 235 -12.50 -5.13 -0.16
N GLY A 236 -12.21 -3.97 0.45
CA GLY A 236 -11.47 -3.95 1.70
C GLY A 236 -10.00 -4.17 1.49
N TYR A 237 -9.36 -3.51 0.51
CA TYR A 237 -7.91 -3.58 0.43
C TYR A 237 -7.26 -2.30 -0.08
N MET A 238 -5.97 -2.18 0.23
CA MET A 238 -5.06 -1.22 -0.37
C MET A 238 -3.78 -1.89 -0.83
N ALA A 239 -3.12 -1.29 -1.80
CA ALA A 239 -1.82 -1.65 -2.32
C ALA A 239 -0.82 -0.54 -2.02
N THR A 240 0.30 -0.92 -1.43
CA THR A 240 1.46 -0.04 -1.15
C THR A 240 2.71 -0.68 -1.71
N LYS A 241 3.78 0.09 -1.82
CA LYS A 241 5.11 -0.44 -2.07
C LYS A 241 5.46 -1.43 -0.95
N TYR A 242 5.93 -2.61 -1.34
CA TYR A 242 6.43 -3.56 -0.35
C TYR A 242 7.81 -3.14 0.14
N GLU A 243 7.82 -2.43 1.26
CA GLU A 243 9.01 -2.23 2.09
C GLU A 243 9.20 -3.52 2.92
N THR A 244 10.31 -4.25 2.73
CA THR A 244 10.54 -5.60 3.30
C THR A 244 10.86 -5.47 4.81
N PRO A 245 10.48 -6.36 5.78
CA PRO A 245 10.80 -7.81 5.78
C PRO A 245 9.81 -8.76 6.51
N PRO A 246 9.88 -10.13 6.41
CA PRO A 246 10.47 -10.88 7.56
C PRO A 246 10.95 -12.36 7.36
N LYS A 247 11.96 -12.72 8.18
CA LYS A 247 11.99 -13.83 9.17
C LYS A 247 12.82 -13.32 10.38
N HIS A 248 12.51 -12.18 11.01
CA HIS A 248 11.74 -12.08 12.25
C HIS A 248 11.60 -10.57 12.57
N SER A 249 10.82 -9.86 11.73
CA SER A 249 10.30 -8.49 11.83
C SER A 249 11.26 -7.40 12.34
N SER A 250 11.88 -6.72 11.37
CA SER A 250 12.89 -5.64 11.45
C SER A 250 14.17 -6.04 12.20
N PRO A 251 15.39 -5.99 11.60
CA PRO A 251 16.56 -5.90 12.44
C PRO A 251 16.39 -4.61 13.24
N ILE A 252 16.16 -4.74 14.54
CA ILE A 252 16.36 -3.63 15.48
C ILE A 252 17.67 -3.01 15.06
N VAL A 253 17.66 -1.76 14.59
CA VAL A 253 18.88 -1.03 14.32
C VAL A 253 19.61 -0.97 15.66
N LYS A 254 20.63 -1.82 15.80
CA LYS A 254 21.44 -1.94 17.01
C LYS A 254 22.73 -1.19 16.74
N PHE A 255 22.84 -0.03 17.37
CA PHE A 255 24.09 0.70 17.45
C PHE A 255 25.02 0.01 18.46
N LYS A 256 26.33 0.18 18.27
CA LYS A 256 27.31 -0.19 19.29
C LYS A 256 27.03 0.64 20.55
N LYS A 257 27.42 0.12 21.72
CA LYS A 257 27.29 0.88 22.98
C LYS A 257 28.18 2.13 23.02
N GLU A 258 29.26 2.11 22.26
CA GLU A 258 30.24 3.19 22.15
C GLU A 258 30.97 3.18 20.81
N TYR A 259 31.47 4.34 20.42
CA TYR A 259 32.24 4.62 19.20
C TYR A 259 33.45 5.49 19.57
N ASN A 260 34.48 5.49 18.74
CA ASN A 260 35.66 6.31 19.02
C ASN A 260 35.37 7.82 18.91
N ASN A 261 34.47 8.21 18.02
CA ASN A 261 34.07 9.59 17.79
C ASN A 261 32.69 9.65 17.12
N LEU A 262 32.16 10.87 16.95
CA LEU A 262 30.86 11.11 16.32
C LEU A 262 30.84 10.67 14.84
N GLN A 263 31.95 10.83 14.12
CA GLN A 263 32.03 10.47 12.69
C GLN A 263 31.86 8.96 12.47
N GLU A 264 32.49 8.13 13.32
CA GLU A 264 32.33 6.67 13.24
C GLU A 264 30.87 6.27 13.48
N PHE A 265 30.19 6.94 14.42
CA PHE A 265 28.75 6.74 14.63
C PHE A 265 27.93 7.22 13.44
N ALA A 266 28.21 8.39 12.87
CA ALA A 266 27.49 8.93 11.72
C ALA A 266 27.51 7.98 10.53
N ASN A 267 28.67 7.39 10.23
CA ASN A 267 28.81 6.41 9.14
C ASN A 267 27.98 5.14 9.42
N ASP A 268 28.11 4.54 10.62
CA ASP A 268 27.33 3.35 10.99
C ASP A 268 25.81 3.63 11.05
N PHE A 269 25.43 4.86 11.41
CA PHE A 269 24.04 5.31 11.43
C PHE A 269 23.48 5.39 10.00
N TYR A 270 24.18 6.04 9.09
CA TYR A 270 23.79 6.12 7.68
C TYR A 270 23.71 4.73 7.04
N ASP A 271 24.75 3.91 7.22
CA ASP A 271 24.82 2.55 6.65
C ASP A 271 23.68 1.64 7.10
N LYS A 272 23.10 1.89 8.29
CA LYS A 272 22.00 1.08 8.84
C LYS A 272 20.63 1.66 8.58
N THR A 273 20.51 2.98 8.40
CA THR A 273 19.21 3.68 8.42
C THR A 273 18.91 4.46 7.14
N GLY A 274 19.93 4.78 6.35
CA GLY A 274 19.83 5.68 5.21
C GLY A 274 19.60 7.15 5.56
N ILE A 275 19.65 7.51 6.85
CA ILE A 275 19.48 8.90 7.32
C ILE A 275 20.86 9.48 7.59
N GLU A 276 21.15 10.69 7.10
CA GLU A 276 22.37 11.38 7.49
C GLU A 276 22.24 11.91 8.92
N LEU A 277 23.29 11.77 9.73
CA LEU A 277 23.23 12.20 11.13
C LEU A 277 23.03 13.72 11.27
N SER A 278 23.50 14.50 10.30
CA SER A 278 23.22 15.93 10.16
C SER A 278 21.72 16.22 10.13
N GLU A 279 20.95 15.47 9.34
CA GLU A 279 19.49 15.66 9.24
C GLU A 279 18.79 15.46 10.59
N VAL A 280 19.29 14.52 11.40
CA VAL A 280 18.77 14.28 12.76
C VAL A 280 19.10 15.46 13.67
N ILE A 281 20.33 15.96 13.63
CA ILE A 281 20.79 17.10 14.43
C ILE A 281 20.02 18.37 14.05
N ASP A 282 19.75 18.59 12.76
CA ASP A 282 18.98 19.73 12.24
C ASP A 282 17.52 19.73 12.72
N GLN A 283 17.02 18.61 13.25
CA GLN A 283 15.70 18.52 13.92
C GLN A 283 15.76 18.73 15.44
N ASP A 284 16.87 19.28 15.95
CA ASP A 284 17.20 19.46 17.36
C ASP A 284 17.26 18.15 18.16
N ILE A 285 17.62 17.04 17.49
CA ILE A 285 17.76 15.74 18.15
C ILE A 285 19.24 15.51 18.49
N THR A 286 19.54 15.45 19.78
CA THR A 286 20.90 15.15 20.25
C THR A 286 21.25 13.68 19.92
N PRO A 287 22.35 13.42 19.20
CA PRO A 287 22.67 12.07 18.70
C PRO A 287 23.20 11.12 19.80
N GLY A 288 23.73 11.69 20.88
CA GLY A 288 24.37 10.94 21.96
C GLY A 288 25.23 11.86 22.83
N LYS A 289 26.15 11.28 23.58
CA LYS A 289 27.04 12.02 24.49
C LYS A 289 28.45 11.47 24.52
N PHE A 290 29.42 12.31 24.83
CA PHE A 290 30.79 11.88 25.09
C PHE A 290 30.98 11.47 26.55
N VAL A 291 31.56 10.30 26.79
CA VAL A 291 31.96 9.81 28.11
C VAL A 291 33.36 9.23 28.00
N LYS A 292 34.31 9.68 28.83
CA LYS A 292 35.70 9.19 28.84
C LYS A 292 36.32 9.07 27.43
N ASN A 293 36.20 10.13 26.62
CA ASN A 293 36.71 10.21 25.24
C ASN A 293 36.11 9.21 24.24
N LYS A 294 34.97 8.57 24.56
CA LYS A 294 34.17 7.76 23.64
C LYS A 294 32.81 8.40 23.40
N PHE A 295 32.26 8.21 22.21
CA PHE A 295 30.92 8.64 21.87
C PHE A 295 29.91 7.53 22.16
N HIS A 296 28.85 7.84 22.91
CA HIS A 296 27.78 6.92 23.26
C HIS A 296 26.48 7.39 22.59
N PRO A 297 25.96 6.68 21.58
CA PRO A 297 24.73 7.08 20.90
C PRO A 297 23.52 6.90 21.80
N TYR A 298 22.48 7.70 21.56
CA TYR A 298 21.16 7.42 22.11
C TYR A 298 20.45 6.31 21.32
N SER A 299 19.33 5.84 21.86
CA SER A 299 18.65 4.67 21.30
C SER A 299 17.95 4.99 19.98
N LYS A 300 17.56 3.94 19.25
CA LYS A 300 16.80 4.08 18.00
C LYS A 300 15.50 4.86 18.20
N GLU A 301 14.84 4.70 19.35
CA GLU A 301 13.60 5.39 19.68
C GLU A 301 13.85 6.90 19.77
N THR A 302 14.95 7.29 20.42
CA THR A 302 15.34 8.70 20.55
C THR A 302 15.76 9.32 19.23
N LEU A 303 16.45 8.58 18.36
CA LEU A 303 17.01 9.13 17.13
C LEU A 303 16.04 9.01 15.95
N ILE A 304 15.64 7.79 15.63
CA ILE A 304 14.89 7.47 14.41
C ILE A 304 13.42 7.82 14.57
N LEU A 305 12.75 7.38 15.65
CA LEU A 305 11.31 7.62 15.78
C LEU A 305 11.00 9.10 15.98
N ASN A 306 11.82 9.81 16.78
CA ASN A 306 11.70 11.26 16.93
C ASN A 306 11.96 11.98 15.61
N PHE A 307 12.98 11.59 14.83
CA PHE A 307 13.24 12.17 13.52
C PHE A 307 12.04 11.99 12.59
N LEU A 308 11.52 10.76 12.45
CA LEU A 308 10.33 10.47 11.65
C LEU A 308 9.10 11.27 12.09
N GLN A 309 8.90 11.41 13.40
CA GLN A 309 7.80 12.22 13.94
C GLN A 309 8.02 13.72 13.65
N LYS A 310 9.25 14.23 13.71
CA LYS A 310 9.59 15.61 13.35
C LYS A 310 9.31 15.89 11.88
N ILE A 311 9.65 14.97 10.97
CA ILE A 311 9.28 15.06 9.55
C ILE A 311 7.76 15.19 9.39
N LEU A 312 6.96 14.38 10.08
CA LEU A 312 5.50 14.53 10.03
C LEU A 312 5.00 15.85 10.61
N ASN A 313 5.61 16.32 11.71
CA ASN A 313 5.22 17.58 12.37
C ASN A 313 5.41 18.81 11.48
N GLN A 314 6.43 18.81 10.61
CA GLN A 314 6.63 19.87 9.60
C GLN A 314 5.40 20.05 8.69
N HIS A 315 4.60 18.99 8.52
CA HIS A 315 3.36 18.98 7.76
C HIS A 315 2.09 18.99 8.63
N ARG A 316 2.22 19.33 9.92
CA ARG A 316 1.13 19.31 10.92
C ARG A 316 0.48 17.93 11.08
N LEU A 317 1.28 16.88 10.96
CA LEU A 317 0.85 15.49 11.10
C LEU A 317 1.52 14.84 12.32
N GLN A 318 0.78 13.99 13.01
CA GLN A 318 1.25 13.17 14.11
C GLN A 318 0.94 11.70 13.85
N HIS A 319 1.87 10.79 14.17
CA HIS A 319 1.63 9.35 14.09
C HIS A 319 1.47 8.77 15.49
N ASN A 320 0.22 8.55 15.90
CA ASN A 320 -0.13 8.14 17.27
C ASN A 320 0.28 6.71 17.62
N ASP A 321 0.64 5.92 16.62
CA ASP A 321 1.12 4.54 16.76
C ASP A 321 2.53 4.35 16.18
N LEU A 322 3.41 5.37 16.29
CA LEU A 322 4.76 5.28 15.73
C LEU A 322 5.68 4.50 16.66
N HIS A 323 6.00 3.27 16.26
CA HIS A 323 6.92 2.39 16.97
C HIS A 323 7.70 1.51 15.98
N ASP A 324 8.53 0.63 16.50
CA ASP A 324 9.49 -0.16 15.73
C ASP A 324 8.92 -1.24 14.80
N PHE A 325 7.62 -1.53 14.88
CA PHE A 325 6.94 -2.34 13.87
C PHE A 325 6.34 -1.50 12.73
N ASN A 326 6.14 -0.20 12.96
CA ASN A 326 5.57 0.74 12.00
C ASN A 326 6.64 1.60 11.31
N ALA A 327 7.87 1.63 11.85
CA ALA A 327 9.08 2.16 11.22
C ALA A 327 10.08 1.01 10.95
N ILE A 328 10.22 0.62 9.68
CA ILE A 328 11.03 -0.54 9.26
C ILE A 328 12.16 -0.12 8.32
N ILE A 329 13.18 -0.98 8.16
CA ILE A 329 14.22 -0.79 7.15
C ILE A 329 13.76 -1.35 5.81
N GLY A 330 13.38 -0.46 4.90
CA GLY A 330 13.14 -0.73 3.49
C GLY A 330 14.41 -0.63 2.66
N GLN A 331 14.25 -0.39 1.36
CA GLN A 331 15.37 -0.15 0.44
C GLN A 331 15.07 1.00 -0.51
N THR A 332 16.10 1.81 -0.77
CA THR A 332 16.13 2.79 -1.85
C THR A 332 16.13 2.07 -3.21
N GLN A 333 16.01 2.83 -4.31
CA GLN A 333 16.03 2.26 -5.66
C GLN A 333 17.37 1.59 -6.01
N ASP A 334 18.48 2.12 -5.49
CA ASP A 334 19.84 1.57 -5.62
C ASP A 334 20.16 0.46 -4.61
N GLY A 335 19.19 0.06 -3.78
CA GLY A 335 19.30 -1.09 -2.87
C GLY A 335 19.92 -0.80 -1.50
N LYS A 336 20.21 0.48 -1.20
CA LYS A 336 20.68 0.92 0.12
C LYS A 336 19.54 0.84 1.15
N PRO A 337 19.85 0.59 2.43
CA PRO A 337 18.85 0.59 3.48
C PRO A 337 18.29 1.99 3.69
N ILE A 338 16.99 2.08 3.95
CA ILE A 338 16.33 3.33 4.32
C ILE A 338 15.20 3.05 5.29
N VAL A 339 15.04 3.87 6.32
CA VAL A 339 13.90 3.75 7.22
C VAL A 339 12.60 4.19 6.55
N LYS A 340 11.51 3.46 6.78
CA LYS A 340 10.20 3.67 6.18
C LYS A 340 9.08 3.52 7.20
N ILE A 341 8.17 4.49 7.26
CA ILE A 341 6.86 4.38 7.90
C ILE A 341 5.94 3.56 6.98
N ILE A 342 5.38 2.44 7.46
CA ILE A 342 4.54 1.53 6.64
C ILE A 342 3.06 1.47 7.02
N ASP A 343 2.71 1.68 8.29
CA ASP A 343 1.32 1.59 8.77
C ASP A 343 0.75 2.97 9.08
N ILE A 344 0.27 3.65 8.04
CA ILE A 344 -0.16 5.05 8.12
C ILE A 344 -1.52 5.27 8.82
N GLY A 345 -2.19 4.21 9.28
CA GLY A 345 -3.48 4.33 9.98
C GLY A 345 -3.39 4.99 11.36
N GLY A 346 -2.19 5.21 11.88
CA GLY A 346 -1.97 6.00 13.09
C GLY A 346 -1.84 7.51 12.85
N ILE A 347 -1.82 7.97 11.59
CA ILE A 347 -1.54 9.36 11.26
C ILE A 347 -2.79 10.23 11.41
N THR A 348 -2.64 11.36 12.10
CA THR A 348 -3.67 12.38 12.32
C THR A 348 -3.12 13.77 12.04
N GLN A 349 -3.98 14.70 11.65
CA GLN A 349 -3.61 16.11 11.45
C GLN A 349 -4.05 16.95 12.65
N PHE A 350 -3.17 17.81 13.16
CA PHE A 350 -3.46 18.74 14.26
C PHE A 350 -3.49 20.21 13.80
#